data_AF-A0A951WJ97-F1
#
_entry.id   AF-A0A951WJ97-F1
#
_cell.length_a   1.000
_cell.length_b   1.000
_cell.length_c   1.000
_cell.angle_alpha   90.00
_cell.angle_beta   90.00
_cell.angle_gamma   90.00
#
_symmetry.space_group_name_H-M   'P 1'
#
loop_
_entity.id
_entity.type
_entity.pdbx_description
1 polymer ?
#
loop_
_entity_poly.entity_id
_entity_poly.type
_entity_poly.pdbx_seq_one_letter_code
_entity_poly.pdbx_strand_id
1 'polypeptide(L)' 'MPKRKICKFKRDQRRGHIKLGAQKLVPCAEQGGALVPLNQLRAYQEGLITVEKKS' A
#
# COMPACT_ATOMS: atom_id res chain seq x y z
N MET A 1 -31.56 -10.19 9.42
CA MET A 1 -31.30 -11.11 8.29
C MET A 1 -31.66 -10.45 6.97
N PRO A 2 -30.85 -10.58 5.90
CA PRO A 2 -31.21 -10.03 4.59
C PRO A 2 -32.46 -10.74 4.04
N LYS A 3 -33.47 -9.96 3.64
CA LYS A 3 -34.77 -10.47 3.15
C LYS A 3 -34.70 -11.13 1.77
N ARG A 4 -33.71 -10.78 0.94
CA ARG A 4 -33.52 -11.31 -0.41
C ARG A 4 -32.04 -11.49 -0.73
N LYS A 5 -31.74 -12.45 -1.59
CA LYS A 5 -30.40 -12.65 -2.16
C LYS A 5 -30.01 -11.44 -3.03
N ILE A 6 -28.80 -10.95 -2.85
CA ILE A 6 -28.24 -9.85 -3.66
C ILE A 6 -27.84 -10.42 -5.04
N CYS A 7 -28.24 -9.73 -6.12
CA CYS A 7 -27.87 -10.14 -7.47
C CYS A 7 -26.35 -9.97 -7.72
N LYS A 8 -25.81 -10.73 -8.67
CA LYS A 8 -24.38 -10.71 -9.03
C LYS A 8 -23.89 -9.28 -9.30
N PHE A 9 -24.62 -8.51 -10.11
CA PHE A 9 -24.28 -7.14 -10.46
C PHE A 9 -24.13 -6.23 -9.23
N LYS A 10 -25.12 -6.19 -8.33
CA LYS A 10 -25.07 -5.34 -7.13
C LYS A 10 -23.95 -5.75 -6.17
N ARG A 11 -23.71 -7.05 -6.04
CA ARG A 11 -22.60 -7.58 -5.23
C ARG A 11 -21.25 -7.17 -5.81
N ASP A 12 -21.09 -7.30 -7.13
CA ASP A 12 -19.83 -7.05 -7.81
C ASP A 12 -19.54 -5.54 -7.90
N GLN A 13 -20.55 -4.70 -8.11
CA GLN A 13 -20.45 -3.24 -8.02
C GLN A 13 -19.89 -2.81 -6.65
N ARG A 14 -20.46 -3.33 -5.56
CA ARG A 14 -19.96 -3.04 -4.21
C ARG A 14 -18.52 -3.53 -4.00
N ARG A 15 -18.20 -4.73 -4.47
CA ARG A 15 -16.85 -5.30 -4.36
C ARG A 15 -15.83 -4.56 -5.22
N GLY A 16 -16.24 -3.91 -6.30
CA GLY A 16 -15.38 -3.08 -7.15
C GLY A 16 -14.73 -1.91 -6.42
N HIS A 17 -15.29 -1.45 -5.30
CA HIS A 17 -14.70 -0.39 -4.46
C HIS A 17 -13.66 -0.91 -3.47
N ILE A 18 -13.57 -2.23 -3.26
CA ILE A 18 -12.60 -2.84 -2.35
C ILE A 18 -11.29 -3.02 -3.13
N LYS A 19 -10.55 -1.93 -3.28
CA LYS A 19 -9.23 -1.90 -3.94
C LYS A 19 -8.15 -1.57 -2.92
N LEU A 20 -6.99 -2.21 -3.06
CA LEU A 20 -5.81 -1.84 -2.28
C LEU A 20 -5.22 -0.56 -2.87
N GLY A 21 -4.98 0.44 -2.03
CA GLY A 21 -4.27 1.66 -2.41
C GLY A 21 -2.76 1.42 -2.45
N ALA A 22 -2.10 1.82 -3.53
CA ALA A 22 -0.63 1.82 -3.58
C ALA A 22 -0.09 3.00 -2.76
N GLN A 23 1.00 2.76 -2.02
CA GLN A 23 1.71 3.83 -1.33
C GLN A 23 2.54 4.65 -2.33
N LYS A 24 2.70 5.95 -2.07
CA LYS A 24 3.59 6.80 -2.86
C LYS A 24 5.04 6.51 -2.45
N LEU A 25 5.82 6.01 -3.40
CA LEU A 25 7.24 5.70 -3.19
C LEU A 25 8.13 6.83 -3.72
N VAL A 26 9.19 7.14 -2.98
CA VAL A 26 10.16 8.20 -3.27
C VAL A 26 11.57 7.63 -3.10
N PRO A 27 12.54 7.99 -3.96
CA PRO A 27 13.92 7.54 -3.79
C PRO A 27 14.56 8.12 -2.52
N CYS A 28 15.23 7.27 -1.76
CA CYS A 28 16.03 7.66 -0.59
C CYS A 28 17.52 7.49 -0.91
N ALA A 29 18.27 8.60 -0.87
CA ALA A 29 19.70 8.62 -1.18
C ALA A 29 20.53 7.79 -0.17
N GLU A 30 20.22 7.91 1.12
CA GLU A 30 20.91 7.21 2.22
C GLU A 30 20.82 5.67 2.11
N GLN A 31 19.76 5.17 1.47
CA GLN A 31 19.55 3.74 1.25
C GLN A 31 19.98 3.32 -0.17
N GLY A 32 20.97 4.00 -0.76
CA GLY A 32 21.51 3.67 -2.08
C GLY A 32 20.53 3.90 -3.23
N GLY A 33 19.58 4.82 -3.07
CA GLY A 33 18.55 5.12 -4.08
C GLY A 33 17.31 4.22 -4.01
N ALA A 34 17.13 3.45 -2.94
CA ALA A 34 15.95 2.60 -2.78
C ALA A 34 14.65 3.42 -2.74
N LEU A 35 13.59 2.89 -3.36
CA LEU A 35 12.25 3.49 -3.34
C LEU A 35 11.56 3.16 -2.02
N VAL A 36 11.33 4.17 -1.18
CA VAL A 36 10.70 4.03 0.14
C VAL A 36 9.39 4.81 0.24
N PRO A 37 8.46 4.43 1.12
CA PRO A 37 7.22 5.19 1.32
C PRO A 37 7.49 6.63 1.79
N LEU A 38 6.83 7.61 1.16
CA LEU A 38 7.02 9.04 1.46
C LEU A 38 6.81 9.36 2.95
N ASN A 39 5.80 8.77 3.58
CA ASN A 39 5.49 8.97 4.99
C ASN A 39 6.56 8.40 5.94
N GLN A 40 7.43 7.51 5.46
CA GLN A 40 8.49 6.88 6.23
C GLN A 40 9.89 7.39 5.85
N LEU A 41 10.00 8.26 4.84
CA LEU A 41 11.28 8.73 4.29
C LEU A 41 12.23 9.24 5.38
N ARG A 42 11.73 10.02 6.35
CA ARG A 42 12.52 10.56 7.45
C ARG A 42 13.13 9.47 8.33
N ALA A 43 12.38 8.41 8.62
CA ALA A 43 12.87 7.30 9.43
C ALA A 43 13.97 6.49 8.70
N TYR A 44 13.87 6.36 7.37
CA TYR A 44 14.93 5.78 6.54
C TYR A 44 16.19 6.65 6.47
N GLN A 45 16.03 7.98 6.42
CA GLN A 45 17.14 8.95 6.45
C GLN A 45 17.86 8.97 7.80
N GLU A 46 17.11 8.89 8.91
CA GLU A 46 17.65 8.85 10.26
C GLU A 46 18.22 7.47 10.64
N GLY A 47 18.13 6.46 9.75
CA GLY A 47 18.65 5.12 9.99
C GLY A 47 17.85 4.29 11.00
N LEU A 48 16.65 4.74 11.39
CA LEU A 48 15.75 4.03 12.31
C LEU A 48 15.13 2.79 11.65
N ILE A 49 15.04 2.78 10.32
CA ILE A 49 14.49 1.69 9.51
C ILE A 49 15.47 1.45 8.35
N THR A 50 15.73 0.19 8.03
CA THR A 50 16.59 -0.20 6.91
C THR A 50 15.80 -1.02 5.88
N VAL A 51 16.21 -0.95 4.61
CA VAL A 51 15.59 -1.75 3.56
C VAL A 51 16.18 -3.16 3.62
N GLU A 52 15.41 -4.13 4.10
CA GLU A 52 15.84 -5.53 4.06
C GLU A 52 15.85 -6.05 2.61
N LYS A 53 17.02 -6.42 2.11
CA LYS A 53 17.12 -7.19 0.86
C LYS A 53 16.62 -8.60 1.13
N LYS A 54 15.50 -8.97 0.52
CA LYS A 54 15.12 -10.39 0.41
C LYS A 54 16.01 -11.02 -0.67
N SER A 55 16.96 -11.83 -0.22
CA SER A 55 17.82 -12.70 -1.03
C SER A 55 17.00 -13.75 -1.80
#